data_AF-A0A438GFR6-F1
#
_entry.id   AF-A0A438GFR6-F1
#
_cell.length_a   1.000
_cell.length_b   1.000
_cell.length_c   1.000
_cell.angle_alpha   90.00
_cell.angle_beta   90.00
_cell.angle_gamma   90.00
#
_symmetry.space_group_name_H-M   'P 1'
#
loop_
_entity.id
_entity.type
_entity.pdbx_description
1 polymer ?
#
loop_
_entity_poly.entity_id
_entity_poly.type
_entity_poly.pdbx_seq_one_letter_code
_entity_poly.pdbx_strand_id
1 'polypeptide(L)'
;MKTYRKEKNEQYATKANKGRRQVLFEPSDWVWVHMRKERFPTRRRSKLHPRGDGPFQVLERINDNAYKLDIPGDDSRMNPFEERVNDENQQAFKHPLHVPIGPITKARSKKIKETLNELIQEIWADSNAGHSKFGPKEDEGVINLIQAIEG
;
A
#
# COMPACT_ATOMS: atom_id res chain seq x y z
N MET A 1 -15.99 -12.19 45.56
CA MET A 1 -15.47 -11.18 44.60
C MET A 1 -15.60 -11.57 43.12
N LYS A 2 -15.45 -12.85 42.71
CA LYS A 2 -15.63 -13.27 41.30
C LYS A 2 -17.07 -13.14 40.76
N THR A 3 -18.08 -13.22 41.64
CA THR A 3 -19.51 -13.15 41.30
C THR A 3 -19.94 -11.76 40.85
N TYR A 4 -19.56 -10.71 41.59
CA TYR A 4 -19.90 -9.31 41.28
C TYR A 4 -19.47 -8.87 39.87
N ARG A 5 -18.26 -9.25 39.44
CA ARG A 5 -17.74 -8.87 38.11
C ARG A 5 -18.54 -9.54 36.99
N LYS A 6 -18.97 -10.80 37.17
CA LYS A 6 -19.81 -11.51 36.19
C LYS A 6 -21.16 -10.83 36.05
N GLU A 7 -21.82 -10.53 37.18
CA GLU A 7 -23.10 -9.85 37.21
C GLU A 7 -23.06 -8.48 36.53
N LYS A 8 -22.01 -7.69 36.78
CA LYS A 8 -21.80 -6.41 36.08
C LYS A 8 -21.58 -6.57 34.58
N ASN A 9 -20.86 -7.61 34.15
CA ASN A 9 -20.62 -7.89 32.73
C ASN A 9 -21.91 -8.33 32.03
N GLU A 10 -22.73 -9.16 32.67
CA GLU A 10 -24.05 -9.58 32.17
C GLU A 10 -25.01 -8.40 32.04
N GLN A 11 -25.09 -7.53 33.05
CA GLN A 11 -25.89 -6.30 32.97
C GLN A 11 -25.46 -5.41 31.79
N TYR A 12 -24.14 -5.27 31.58
CA TYR A 12 -23.61 -4.51 30.45
C TYR A 12 -23.96 -5.18 29.11
N ALA A 13 -23.81 -6.51 29.01
CA ALA A 13 -24.15 -7.27 27.81
C ALA A 13 -25.63 -7.13 27.45
N THR A 14 -26.54 -7.27 28.41
CA THR A 14 -27.99 -7.12 28.20
C THR A 14 -28.33 -5.72 27.71
N LYS A 15 -27.69 -4.68 28.28
CA LYS A 15 -27.90 -3.29 27.84
C LYS A 15 -27.33 -3.02 26.45
N ALA A 16 -26.11 -3.47 26.16
CA ALA A 16 -25.43 -3.24 24.89
C ALA A 16 -26.03 -4.05 23.73
N ASN A 17 -26.57 -5.23 24.03
CA ASN A 17 -27.24 -6.09 23.05
C ASN A 17 -28.74 -5.76 22.91
N LYS A 18 -29.26 -4.74 23.60
CA LYS A 18 -30.65 -4.30 23.44
C LYS A 18 -30.89 -3.89 21.97
N GLY A 19 -31.73 -4.65 21.27
CA GLY A 19 -32.05 -4.44 19.86
C GLY A 19 -31.18 -5.22 18.87
N ARG A 20 -30.20 -6.00 19.33
CA ARG A 20 -29.46 -6.94 18.47
C ARG A 20 -30.21 -8.26 18.40
N ARG A 21 -30.40 -8.78 17.19
CA ARG A 21 -30.91 -10.14 16.97
C ARG A 21 -29.75 -11.10 16.98
N GLN A 22 -29.90 -12.21 17.71
CA GLN A 22 -28.98 -13.32 17.57
C GLN A 22 -29.19 -13.95 16.20
N VAL A 23 -28.11 -14.09 15.45
CA VAL A 23 -28.08 -14.80 14.18
C VAL A 23 -27.02 -15.87 14.35
N LEU A 24 -27.46 -17.12 14.31
CA LEU A 24 -26.61 -18.30 14.39
C LEU A 24 -26.63 -18.94 13.00
N PHE A 25 -25.46 -19.35 12.53
CA PHE A 25 -25.32 -20.07 11.27
C PHE A 25 -24.98 -21.51 11.56
N GLU A 26 -25.59 -22.42 10.82
CA GLU A 26 -25.29 -23.84 10.88
C GLU A 26 -24.31 -24.22 9.75
N PRO A 27 -23.54 -25.30 9.92
CA PRO A 27 -22.77 -25.86 8.81
C PRO A 27 -23.68 -26.11 7.60
N SER A 28 -23.21 -25.75 6.42
CA SER A 28 -23.92 -25.71 5.13
C SER A 28 -24.76 -24.46 4.84
N ASP A 29 -24.87 -23.50 5.76
CA ASP A 29 -25.50 -22.21 5.44
C ASP A 29 -24.65 -21.39 4.48
N TRP A 30 -25.32 -20.60 3.64
CA TRP A 30 -24.69 -19.68 2.70
C TRP A 30 -24.68 -18.26 3.26
N VAL A 31 -23.50 -17.67 3.40
CA VAL A 31 -23.30 -16.36 4.02
C VAL A 31 -22.53 -15.41 3.12
N TRP A 32 -22.91 -14.13 3.13
CA TRP A 32 -22.15 -13.08 2.45
C TRP A 32 -21.07 -12.54 3.37
N VAL A 33 -19.83 -12.50 2.90
CA VAL A 33 -18.69 -12.08 3.73
C VAL A 33 -18.36 -10.61 3.46
N HIS A 34 -18.30 -9.82 4.53
CA HIS A 34 -17.83 -8.45 4.42
C HIS A 34 -16.31 -8.36 4.57
N MET A 35 -15.60 -8.20 3.46
CA MET A 35 -14.14 -8.06 3.47
C MET A 35 -13.67 -6.60 3.57
N ARG A 36 -12.71 -6.34 4.46
CA ARG A 36 -12.08 -5.02 4.61
C ARG A 36 -10.86 -4.89 3.69
N LYS A 37 -10.81 -3.79 2.94
CA LYS A 37 -9.71 -3.48 2.00
C LYS A 37 -8.34 -3.45 2.68
N GLU A 38 -8.22 -2.90 3.88
CA GLU A 38 -6.93 -2.79 4.58
C GLU A 38 -6.31 -4.14 4.94
N ARG A 39 -7.15 -5.16 5.16
CA ARG A 39 -6.69 -6.52 5.49
C ARG A 39 -6.60 -7.42 4.26
N PHE A 40 -7.45 -7.17 3.27
CA PHE A 40 -7.58 -7.96 2.05
C PHE A 40 -7.51 -7.06 0.81
N PRO A 41 -6.35 -6.43 0.54
CA PRO A 41 -6.22 -5.50 -0.57
C PRO A 41 -6.40 -6.18 -1.93
N THR A 42 -5.99 -7.44 -2.05
CA THR A 42 -6.12 -8.27 -3.26
C THR A 42 -7.59 -8.51 -3.63
N ARG A 43 -8.44 -8.75 -2.63
CA ARG A 43 -9.86 -9.03 -2.84
C ARG A 43 -10.71 -7.77 -2.98
N ARG A 44 -10.33 -6.67 -2.31
CA ARG A 44 -11.06 -5.39 -2.39
C ARG A 44 -10.19 -4.25 -2.88
N ARG A 45 -10.17 -4.06 -4.20
CA ARG A 45 -9.33 -3.05 -4.87
C ARG A 45 -9.76 -1.60 -4.61
N SER A 46 -11.06 -1.30 -4.50
CA SER A 46 -11.55 0.07 -4.29
C SER A 46 -12.70 0.20 -3.28
N LYS A 47 -12.94 1.43 -2.80
CA LYS A 47 -14.05 1.73 -1.88
C LYS A 47 -15.42 1.61 -2.55
N LEU A 48 -15.48 1.80 -3.87
CA LEU A 48 -16.70 1.77 -4.69
C LEU A 48 -17.19 0.35 -5.00
N HIS A 49 -16.34 -0.67 -4.85
CA HIS A 49 -16.78 -2.05 -5.02
C HIS A 49 -17.81 -2.43 -3.94
N PRO A 50 -18.77 -3.34 -4.26
CA PRO A 50 -19.70 -3.90 -3.29
C PRO A 50 -19.00 -4.39 -2.03
N ARG A 51 -19.70 -4.25 -0.90
CA ARG A 51 -19.15 -4.60 0.42
C ARG A 51 -19.21 -6.09 0.71
N GLY A 52 -20.24 -6.77 0.21
CA GLY A 52 -20.39 -8.22 0.34
C GLY A 52 -19.61 -8.88 -0.80
N ASP A 53 -18.68 -9.74 -0.44
CA ASP A 53 -18.16 -10.77 -1.32
C ASP A 53 -19.14 -11.96 -1.26
N GLY A 54 -19.21 -12.76 -2.34
CA GLY A 54 -20.30 -13.69 -2.69
C GLY A 54 -20.81 -14.64 -1.59
N PRO A 55 -21.82 -15.48 -1.88
CA PRO A 55 -22.27 -16.47 -0.92
C PRO A 55 -21.19 -17.55 -0.73
N PHE A 56 -20.69 -17.67 0.50
CA PHE A 56 -19.74 -18.72 0.91
C PHE A 56 -20.45 -19.71 1.84
N GLN A 57 -20.09 -20.97 1.73
CA GLN A 57 -20.65 -22.01 2.60
C GLN A 57 -19.92 -22.03 3.95
N VAL A 58 -20.69 -22.10 5.04
CA VAL A 58 -20.17 -22.39 6.37
C VAL A 58 -19.78 -23.86 6.42
N LEU A 59 -18.49 -24.15 6.61
CA LEU A 59 -17.99 -25.52 6.75
C LEU A 59 -18.18 -26.04 8.18
N GLU A 60 -17.86 -25.18 9.15
CA GLU A 60 -17.83 -25.56 10.56
C GLU A 60 -18.09 -24.34 11.44
N ARG A 61 -18.80 -24.55 12.55
CA ARG A 61 -19.02 -23.54 13.59
C ARG A 61 -18.05 -23.78 14.75
N ILE A 62 -17.12 -22.85 14.94
CA ILE A 62 -16.12 -22.91 16.02
C ILE A 62 -16.72 -22.33 17.31
N ASN A 63 -17.41 -21.18 17.19
CA ASN A 63 -18.16 -20.50 18.25
C ASN A 63 -19.35 -19.75 17.65
N ASP A 64 -20.27 -19.25 18.47
CA ASP A 64 -21.42 -18.43 18.03
C ASP A 64 -21.03 -17.22 17.17
N ASN A 65 -19.80 -16.72 17.30
CA ASN A 65 -19.26 -15.59 16.56
C ASN A 65 -18.17 -15.96 15.54
N ALA A 66 -17.74 -17.23 15.46
CA ALA A 66 -16.59 -17.64 14.68
C ALA A 66 -16.91 -18.90 13.86
N TYR A 67 -16.77 -18.77 12.55
CA TYR A 67 -17.15 -19.78 11.58
C TYR A 67 -16.01 -20.01 10.59
N LYS A 68 -15.82 -21.26 10.19
CA LYS A 68 -14.93 -21.64 9.10
C LYS A 68 -15.72 -21.59 7.79
N LEU A 69 -15.21 -20.84 6.82
CA LEU A 69 -15.84 -20.66 5.52
C LEU A 69 -14.96 -21.26 4.43
N ASP A 70 -15.58 -21.82 3.39
CA ASP A 70 -14.85 -22.23 2.18
C ASP A 70 -14.63 -21.02 1.27
N ILE A 71 -13.51 -20.33 1.47
CA ILE A 71 -13.16 -19.14 0.69
C ILE A 71 -12.05 -19.51 -0.29
N PRO A 72 -12.35 -19.65 -1.61
CA PRO A 72 -11.33 -19.91 -2.61
C PRO A 72 -10.35 -18.73 -2.73
N GLY A 73 -9.06 -19.03 -2.90
CA GLY A 73 -7.99 -18.09 -3.23
C GLY A 73 -6.81 -18.08 -2.25
N ASP A 74 -5.61 -17.90 -2.80
CA ASP A 74 -4.34 -17.76 -2.06
C ASP A 74 -4.41 -16.70 -0.96
N ASP A 75 -3.54 -16.83 0.05
CA ASP A 75 -3.51 -16.04 1.29
C ASP A 75 -3.54 -14.53 1.02
N SER A 76 -4.75 -14.01 0.90
CA SER A 76 -5.03 -12.61 0.55
C SER A 76 -4.71 -11.62 1.67
N ARG A 77 -4.18 -12.13 2.80
CA ARG A 77 -3.61 -11.32 3.87
C ARG A 77 -2.21 -10.92 3.46
N MET A 78 -2.06 -9.68 3.00
CA MET A 78 -0.74 -9.08 2.92
C MET A 78 -0.22 -8.92 4.36
N ASN A 79 0.81 -9.66 4.75
CA ASN A 79 1.46 -9.47 6.05
C ASN A 79 2.31 -8.19 5.97
N PRO A 80 1.98 -7.09 6.69
CA PRO A 80 2.71 -5.83 6.54
C PRO A 80 4.04 -5.82 7.29
N PHE A 81 4.41 -6.91 7.98
CA PHE A 81 5.53 -6.93 8.93
C PHE A 81 6.90 -7.27 8.33
N GLU A 82 7.06 -7.33 7.00
CA GLU A 82 8.39 -7.44 6.37
C GLU A 82 9.14 -6.10 6.33
N GLU A 83 9.12 -5.34 7.43
CA GLU A 83 9.93 -4.13 7.63
C GLU A 83 10.92 -4.38 8.78
N ARG A 84 11.86 -5.31 8.54
CA ARG A 84 13.18 -5.44 9.20
C ARG A 84 13.72 -6.84 8.92
N VAL A 85 14.42 -7.04 7.80
CA VAL A 85 15.77 -7.63 7.77
C VAL A 85 16.37 -7.31 6.40
N ASN A 86 17.49 -6.58 6.37
CA ASN A 86 18.65 -6.74 5.47
C ASN A 86 19.42 -5.41 5.44
N ASP A 87 20.01 -5.06 6.59
CA ASP A 87 21.19 -4.21 6.63
C ASP A 87 22.37 -5.11 6.26
N GLU A 88 22.66 -5.31 4.97
CA GLU A 88 24.01 -5.67 4.53
C GLU A 88 24.15 -5.68 3.00
N ASN A 89 25.12 -4.88 2.56
CA ASN A 89 25.89 -4.97 1.32
C ASN A 89 25.15 -4.85 -0.02
N GLN A 90 24.87 -3.61 -0.44
CA GLN A 90 24.78 -3.28 -1.86
C GLN A 90 26.18 -2.90 -2.37
N GLN A 91 26.98 -3.92 -2.66
CA GLN A 91 28.15 -3.78 -3.50
C GLN A 91 27.69 -3.38 -4.91
N ALA A 92 27.93 -2.11 -5.23
CA ALA A 92 28.10 -1.52 -6.56
C ALA A 92 27.34 -2.19 -7.73
N PHE A 93 26.06 -1.86 -7.90
CA PHE A 93 25.47 -1.85 -9.24
C PHE A 93 25.58 -0.45 -9.81
N LYS A 94 26.66 -0.24 -10.58
CA LYS A 94 26.91 0.96 -11.40
C LYS A 94 25.97 0.96 -12.61
N HIS A 95 24.67 1.17 -12.40
CA HIS A 95 23.79 1.56 -13.48
C HIS A 95 22.92 2.76 -13.07
N PRO A 96 22.98 3.91 -13.77
CA PRO A 96 22.48 5.21 -13.28
C PRO A 96 20.96 5.37 -13.07
N LEU A 97 20.13 4.32 -13.16
CA LEU A 97 18.66 4.48 -13.27
C LEU A 97 17.86 3.43 -12.48
N HIS A 98 18.29 3.03 -11.28
CA HIS A 98 17.40 2.22 -10.43
C HIS A 98 16.44 3.10 -9.64
N VAL A 99 15.26 3.37 -10.21
CA VAL A 99 14.14 3.94 -9.46
C VAL A 99 13.56 2.84 -8.57
N PRO A 100 13.48 3.02 -7.23
CA PRO A 100 12.93 1.98 -6.36
C PRO A 100 11.45 1.79 -6.70
N ILE A 101 11.09 0.62 -7.21
CA ILE A 101 9.70 0.23 -7.48
C ILE A 101 8.97 0.08 -6.14
N GLY A 102 8.09 1.03 -5.84
CA GLY A 102 7.31 1.07 -4.61
C GLY A 102 6.81 2.47 -4.28
N PRO A 103 6.05 2.64 -3.19
CA PRO A 103 5.54 3.94 -2.79
C PRO A 103 6.68 4.96 -2.59
N ILE A 104 6.58 6.12 -3.23
CA ILE A 104 7.55 7.20 -3.09
C ILE A 104 7.33 7.86 -1.72
N THR A 105 8.20 7.54 -0.77
CA THR A 105 8.23 8.17 0.56
C THR A 105 9.16 9.39 0.55
N LYS A 106 8.99 10.31 1.52
CA LYS A 106 9.77 11.57 1.61
C LYS A 106 11.29 11.36 1.59
N ALA A 107 11.78 10.32 2.26
CA ALA A 107 13.20 9.95 2.26
C ALA A 107 13.68 9.49 0.87
N ARG A 108 12.85 8.71 0.15
CA ARG A 108 13.16 8.25 -1.21
C ARG A 108 13.18 9.41 -2.21
N SER A 109 12.22 10.33 -2.14
CA SER A 109 12.20 11.53 -3.00
C SER A 109 13.45 12.39 -2.80
N LYS A 110 13.89 12.55 -1.55
CA LYS A 110 15.12 13.30 -1.22
C LYS A 110 16.35 12.65 -1.86
N LYS A 111 16.48 11.33 -1.73
CA LYS A 111 17.58 10.56 -2.32
C LYS A 111 17.60 10.65 -3.84
N ILE A 112 16.44 10.53 -4.50
CA ILE A 112 16.30 10.69 -5.96
C ILE A 112 16.74 12.09 -6.39
N LYS A 113 16.30 13.13 -5.67
CA LYS A 113 16.68 14.52 -5.95
C LYS A 113 18.19 14.72 -5.83
N GLU A 114 18.81 14.17 -4.79
CA GLU A 114 20.27 14.25 -4.58
C GLU A 114 21.03 13.54 -5.70
N THR A 115 20.64 12.31 -6.06
CA THR A 115 21.29 11.57 -7.15
C THR A 115 21.17 12.27 -8.51
N LEU A 116 20.03 12.93 -8.78
CA LEU A 116 19.86 13.70 -10.01
C LEU A 116 20.73 14.95 -10.00
N ASN A 117 20.86 15.62 -8.86
CA ASN A 117 21.73 16.78 -8.73
C ASN A 117 23.21 16.41 -8.89
N GLU A 118 23.66 15.31 -8.29
CA GLU A 118 25.03 14.81 -8.44
C GLU A 118 25.35 14.49 -9.91
N LEU A 119 24.43 13.83 -10.62
CA LEU A 119 24.60 13.51 -12.04
C LEU A 119 24.68 14.78 -12.92
N ILE A 120 23.88 15.81 -12.60
CA ILE A 120 23.94 17.09 -13.31
C ILE A 120 25.31 17.77 -13.10
N GLN A 121 25.88 17.66 -11.89
CA GLN A 121 27.21 18.20 -11.59
C GLN A 121 28.33 17.42 -12.29
N GLU A 122 28.20 16.09 -12.40
CA GLU A 122 29.13 15.22 -13.13
C GLU A 122 29.15 15.57 -14.64
N ILE A 123 27.97 15.70 -15.27
CA ILE A 123 27.85 16.11 -16.67
C ILE A 123 28.41 17.51 -16.91
N TRP A 124 28.19 18.44 -15.96
CA TRP A 124 28.76 19.79 -16.03
C TRP A 124 30.28 19.79 -15.86
N ALA A 125 30.82 18.91 -15.00
CA ALA A 125 32.26 18.75 -14.82
C ALA A 125 32.93 18.18 -16.08
N ASP A 126 32.30 17.20 -16.73
CA ASP A 126 32.79 16.57 -17.96
C ASP A 126 32.78 17.52 -19.16
N SER A 127 31.74 18.38 -19.28
CA SER A 127 31.65 19.41 -20.33
C SER A 127 32.75 20.48 -20.22
N ASN A 128 33.25 20.76 -19.02
CA ASN A 128 34.29 21.77 -18.78
C ASN A 128 35.72 21.19 -18.87
N ALA A 129 35.86 19.87 -19.03
CA ALA A 129 37.13 19.18 -19.27
C ALA A 129 37.40 18.92 -20.77
N GLY A 130 36.78 19.70 -21.65
CA GLY A 130 37.07 19.68 -23.08
C GLY A 130 38.21 20.65 -23.43
N HIS A 131 39.38 20.13 -23.79
CA HIS A 131 40.33 20.84 -24.65
C HIS A 131 39.55 21.51 -25.80
N SER A 132 39.51 22.83 -25.77
CA SER A 132 38.84 23.63 -26.78
C SER A 132 39.58 23.53 -28.11
N LYS A 133 38.91 23.01 -29.15
CA LYS A 133 39.11 23.40 -30.55
C LYS A 133 37.81 23.12 -31.32
N PHE A 134 36.81 23.98 -31.19
CA PHE A 134 35.84 24.37 -32.24
C PHE A 134 34.78 25.26 -31.56
N GLY A 135 34.76 26.54 -31.93
CA GLY A 135 33.96 27.58 -31.26
C GLY A 135 32.47 27.56 -31.67
N PRO A 136 31.59 28.21 -30.89
CA PRO A 136 30.16 28.24 -31.17
C PRO A 136 29.78 29.40 -32.10
N LYS A 137 29.10 29.06 -33.19
CA LYS A 137 27.97 29.79 -33.77
C LYS A 137 26.91 28.68 -33.89
N GLU A 138 25.65 28.76 -33.49
CA GLU A 138 24.66 29.84 -33.56
C GLU A 138 23.56 29.54 -32.53
N ASP A 139 23.31 30.46 -31.60
CA ASP A 139 22.30 30.36 -30.53
C ASP A 139 21.19 31.41 -30.76
N GLU A 140 20.35 31.30 -31.81
CA GLU A 140 19.20 32.22 -31.97
C GLU A 140 17.91 31.56 -32.48
N GLY A 141 17.77 30.24 -32.37
CA GLY A 141 16.59 29.51 -32.88
C GLY A 141 15.55 29.08 -31.84
N VAL A 142 15.95 28.85 -30.59
CA VAL A 142 15.14 28.07 -29.63
C VAL A 142 14.44 28.94 -28.58
N ILE A 143 14.88 30.19 -28.41
CA ILE A 143 14.44 31.05 -27.29
C ILE A 143 13.08 31.72 -27.57
N ASN A 144 12.65 31.83 -28.84
CA ASN A 144 11.41 32.53 -29.21
C ASN A 144 10.13 31.68 -29.19
N LEU A 145 10.17 30.41 -28.76
CA LEU A 145 8.96 29.56 -28.73
C LEU A 145 8.20 29.60 -27.38
N ILE A 146 8.80 30.11 -26.30
CA ILE A 146 8.19 30.07 -24.95
C ILE A 146 7.39 31.36 -24.64
N GLN A 147 7.41 32.40 -25.48
CA GLN A 147 6.80 33.70 -25.16
C GLN A 147 5.48 34.03 -25.88
N ALA A 148 4.75 33.04 -26.43
CA ALA A 148 3.51 33.27 -27.19
C ALA A 148 2.24 32.61 -26.60
N ILE A 149 2.23 32.21 -25.33
CA ILE A 149 1.03 31.69 -24.66
C ILE A 149 0.93 32.25 -23.23
N GLU A 150 0.74 33.56 -23.12
CA GLU A 150 0.05 34.28 -22.04
C GLU A 150 0.19 35.79 -22.31
N GLY A 151 -0.85 36.38 -22.93
CA GLY A 151 -0.94 37.83 -23.22
C GLY A 151 -1.56 38.14 -24.57
#